data_AF-A0A2N2MD53-F1
#
_entry.id   AF-A0A2N2MD53-F1
#
_cell.length_a   1.000
_cell.length_b   1.000
_cell.length_c   1.000
_cell.angle_alpha   90.00
_cell.angle_beta   90.00
_cell.angle_gamma   90.00
#
_symmetry.space_group_name_H-M   'P 1'
#
loop_
_entity.id
_entity.type
_entity.pdbx_description
1 polymer ?
#
loop_
_entity_poly.entity_id
_entity_poly.type
_entity_poly.pdbx_seq_one_letter_code
_entity_poly.pdbx_strand_id
1 'polypeptide(L)'
;MKTSATKTLPEGYTHARTLDLRQTKNLILVNLFGLILLIVSWIGFAGLANALHPGSMNFSFSSDNIGGALISLLVFVMVIVVMLVVHEGFHGLCFWLFTKTRPLFAFKGIYAYAAAPDWFLPKGQYLITGLAPLVGITVI
;
A
#
# COMPACT_ATOMS: atom_id res chain seq x y z
N MET A 1 19.71 20.13 -0.47
CA MET A 1 19.31 18.74 -0.80
C MET A 1 18.40 18.80 -2.01
N LYS A 2 18.64 18.04 -3.10
CA LYS A 2 17.70 18.01 -4.25
C LYS A 2 16.32 17.59 -3.74
N THR A 3 15.30 18.38 -4.07
CA THR A 3 13.90 18.17 -3.65
C THR A 3 13.08 17.40 -4.67
N SER A 4 13.65 17.14 -5.85
CA SER A 4 13.01 16.41 -6.95
C SER A 4 13.63 15.03 -7.17
N ALA A 5 12.83 14.12 -7.75
CA ALA A 5 13.28 12.81 -8.22
C ALA A 5 14.43 12.99 -9.22
N THR A 6 15.42 12.10 -9.17
CA THR A 6 16.61 12.16 -10.03
C THR A 6 17.06 10.75 -10.40
N LYS A 7 17.65 10.59 -11.59
CA LYS A 7 18.31 9.34 -12.00
C LYS A 7 19.78 9.28 -11.58
N THR A 8 20.39 10.44 -11.39
CA THR A 8 21.78 10.56 -10.94
C THR A 8 21.82 11.22 -9.57
N LEU A 9 22.52 10.58 -8.64
CA LEU A 9 22.74 11.11 -7.30
C LEU A 9 23.74 12.28 -7.37
N PRO A 10 23.61 13.29 -6.49
CA PRO A 10 24.58 14.38 -6.41
C PRO A 10 25.99 13.89 -6.07
N GLU A 11 27.00 14.66 -6.47
CA GLU A 11 28.37 14.42 -6.04
C GLU A 11 28.48 14.45 -4.51
N GLY A 12 29.25 13.51 -3.94
CA GLY A 12 29.39 13.35 -2.49
C GLY A 12 28.23 12.62 -1.80
N TYR A 13 27.20 12.16 -2.53
CA TYR A 13 26.16 11.32 -1.94
C TYR A 13 26.72 9.95 -1.54
N THR A 14 26.66 9.63 -0.25
CA THR A 14 27.10 8.34 0.29
C THR A 14 25.91 7.49 0.71
N HIS A 15 26.01 6.18 0.45
CA HIS A 15 24.98 5.24 0.84
C HIS A 15 24.96 5.07 2.37
N ALA A 16 23.85 5.45 3.00
CA ALA A 16 23.72 5.40 4.46
C ALA A 16 23.30 4.01 4.97
N ARG A 17 22.30 3.39 4.33
CA ARG A 17 21.73 2.11 4.78
C ARG A 17 20.90 1.46 3.68
N THR A 18 20.96 0.13 3.58
CA THR A 18 20.06 -0.69 2.76
C THR A 18 19.06 -1.42 3.67
N LEU A 19 17.80 -1.48 3.25
CA LEU A 19 16.80 -2.37 3.82
C LEU A 19 16.54 -3.49 2.80
N ASP A 20 17.17 -4.64 3.00
CA ASP A 20 17.02 -5.80 2.11
C ASP A 20 16.14 -6.87 2.77
N LEU A 21 14.97 -7.14 2.18
CA LEU A 21 14.00 -8.12 2.67
C LEU A 21 14.44 -9.58 2.47
N ARG A 22 15.51 -9.83 1.71
CA ARG A 22 16.12 -11.17 1.62
C ARG A 22 16.81 -11.59 2.90
N GLN A 23 17.15 -10.62 3.76
CA GLN A 23 17.76 -10.89 5.06
C GLN A 23 16.68 -11.17 6.10
N THR A 24 16.75 -12.32 6.78
CA THR A 24 15.76 -12.77 7.77
C THR A 24 15.48 -11.72 8.85
N LYS A 25 16.51 -11.03 9.33
CA LYS A 25 16.36 -9.97 10.34
C LYS A 25 15.46 -8.82 9.86
N ASN A 26 15.69 -8.33 8.63
CA ASN A 26 14.88 -7.25 8.06
C ASN A 26 13.46 -7.72 7.76
N LEU A 27 13.30 -8.96 7.29
CA LEU A 27 11.99 -9.56 7.03
C LEU A 27 11.15 -9.66 8.32
N ILE A 28 11.73 -10.16 9.42
CA ILE A 28 11.06 -10.24 10.72
C ILE A 28 10.72 -8.84 11.23
N LEU A 29 11.67 -7.90 11.14
CA LEU A 29 11.49 -6.52 11.60
C LEU A 29 10.32 -5.85 10.87
N VAL A 30 10.28 -5.92 9.53
CA VAL A 30 9.23 -5.30 8.73
C VAL A 30 7.86 -5.94 9.00
N ASN A 31 7.79 -7.27 9.16
CA ASN A 31 6.54 -7.94 9.53
C ASN A 31 6.06 -7.58 10.94
N LEU A 32 6.97 -7.44 11.91
CA LEU A 32 6.63 -7.01 13.26
C LEU A 32 6.05 -5.59 13.26
N PHE A 33 6.68 -4.66 12.55
CA PHE A 33 6.13 -3.31 12.35
C PHE A 33 4.79 -3.34 11.60
N GLY A 34 4.65 -4.21 10.60
CA GLY A 34 3.40 -4.42 9.88
C GLY A 34 2.28 -4.90 10.80
N LEU A 35 2.55 -5.82 11.72
CA LEU A 35 1.57 -6.30 12.70
C LEU A 35 1.15 -5.20 13.68
N ILE A 36 2.11 -4.41 14.17
CA ILE A 36 1.80 -3.25 15.02
C ILE A 36 0.91 -2.26 14.26
N LEU A 37 1.26 -1.94 13.01
CA LEU A 37 0.49 -1.04 12.17
C LEU A 37 -0.92 -1.58 11.90
N LEU A 38 -1.06 -2.89 11.65
CA LEU A 38 -2.36 -3.55 11.48
C LEU A 38 -3.26 -3.34 12.69
N ILE A 39 -2.76 -3.56 13.91
CA ILE A 39 -3.53 -3.38 15.15
C ILE A 39 -3.94 -1.92 15.31
N VAL A 40 -3.01 -0.99 15.09
CA VAL A 40 -3.27 0.45 15.20
C VAL A 40 -4.32 0.89 14.17
N SER A 41 -4.19 0.45 12.92
CA SER A 41 -5.15 0.72 11.85
C SER A 41 -6.52 0.13 12.17
N TRP A 42 -6.59 -1.11 12.67
CA TRP A 42 -7.85 -1.72 13.09
C TRP A 42 -8.57 -0.87 14.12
N ILE A 43 -7.89 -0.48 15.20
CA ILE A 43 -8.47 0.35 16.26
C ILE A 43 -8.89 1.73 15.71
N GLY A 44 -8.04 2.36 14.90
CA GLY A 44 -8.31 3.67 14.31
C GLY A 44 -9.51 3.67 13.38
N PHE A 45 -9.58 2.73 12.43
CA PHE A 45 -10.69 2.61 11.48
C PHE A 45 -11.98 2.13 12.14
N ALA A 46 -11.91 1.23 13.13
CA ALA A 46 -13.05 0.85 13.94
C ALA A 46 -13.65 2.05 14.69
N GLY A 47 -12.78 2.86 15.32
CA GLY A 47 -13.17 4.10 15.99
C GLY A 47 -13.79 5.11 15.03
N LEU A 48 -13.17 5.33 13.87
CA LEU A 48 -13.68 6.23 12.83
C LEU A 48 -15.03 5.76 12.28
N ALA A 49 -15.17 4.48 11.96
CA ALA A 49 -16.42 3.90 11.45
C ALA A 49 -17.55 4.06 12.46
N ASN A 50 -17.29 3.78 13.74
CA ASN A 50 -18.28 3.97 14.79
C ASN A 50 -18.60 5.45 15.07
N ALA A 51 -17.66 6.37 14.86
CA ALA A 51 -17.91 7.80 14.97
C ALA A 51 -18.78 8.34 13.81
N LEU A 52 -18.58 7.85 12.58
CA LEU A 52 -19.34 8.25 11.40
C LEU A 52 -20.72 7.58 11.34
N HIS A 53 -20.82 6.31 11.72
CA HIS A 53 -22.06 5.56 11.84
C HIS A 53 -22.04 4.70 13.12
N PRO A 54 -22.57 5.20 14.24
CA PRO A 54 -22.65 4.44 15.49
C PRO A 54 -23.37 3.10 15.31
N GLY A 55 -22.75 2.02 15.77
CA GLY A 55 -23.33 0.66 15.67
C GLY A 55 -23.17 -0.05 14.33
N SER A 56 -22.44 0.54 13.37
CA SER A 56 -22.15 -0.05 12.06
C SER A 56 -21.11 -1.18 12.08
N MET A 57 -20.45 -1.44 13.21
CA MET A 57 -19.42 -2.49 13.35
C MET A 57 -20.00 -3.92 13.46
N ASN A 58 -21.12 -4.20 12.81
CA ASN A 58 -21.65 -5.55 12.71
C ASN A 58 -21.11 -6.22 11.45
N PHE A 59 -19.95 -6.86 11.57
CA PHE A 59 -19.45 -7.74 10.51
C PHE A 59 -20.11 -9.11 10.64
N SER A 60 -21.13 -9.37 9.83
CA SER A 60 -21.81 -10.67 9.78
C SER A 60 -21.71 -11.24 8.37
N PHE A 61 -21.14 -12.44 8.26
CA PHE A 61 -21.30 -13.28 7.08
C PHE A 61 -22.40 -14.30 7.38
N SER A 62 -23.59 -14.05 6.87
CA SER A 62 -24.67 -15.04 6.86
C SER A 62 -24.93 -15.47 5.43
N SER A 63 -24.99 -16.78 5.19
CA SER A 63 -25.44 -17.35 3.93
C SER A 63 -26.32 -18.56 4.21
N ASP A 64 -27.52 -18.55 3.65
CA ASP A 64 -28.53 -19.58 3.90
C ASP A 64 -28.25 -20.88 3.12
N ASN A 65 -27.35 -20.84 2.13
CA ASN A 65 -26.94 -22.01 1.36
C ASN A 65 -25.49 -21.90 0.83
N ILE A 66 -24.95 -23.04 0.35
CA ILE A 66 -23.58 -23.13 -0.17
C ILE A 66 -23.37 -22.24 -1.40
N GLY A 67 -24.38 -22.11 -2.26
CA GLY A 67 -24.30 -21.25 -3.45
C GLY A 67 -24.14 -19.78 -3.09
N GLY A 68 -24.90 -19.27 -2.13
CA GLY A 68 -24.79 -17.92 -1.60
C GLY A 68 -23.44 -17.66 -0.93
N ALA A 69 -22.87 -18.67 -0.26
CA ALA A 69 -21.56 -18.57 0.38
C ALA A 69 -20.45 -18.45 -0.68
N LEU A 70 -20.54 -19.23 -1.76
CA LEU A 70 -19.59 -19.18 -2.87
C LEU A 70 -19.64 -17.84 -3.60
N ILE A 71 -20.84 -17.30 -3.84
CA ILE A 71 -21.01 -15.97 -4.45
C ILE A 71 -20.42 -14.89 -3.52
N SER A 72 -20.72 -14.93 -2.23
CA SER A 72 -20.17 -13.98 -1.25
C SER A 72 -18.63 -14.01 -1.23
N LEU A 73 -18.04 -15.21 -1.28
CA LEU A 73 -16.59 -15.39 -1.37
C LEU A 73 -16.02 -14.80 -2.66
N LEU A 74 -16.65 -15.05 -3.81
CA LEU A 74 -16.22 -14.49 -5.10
C LEU A 74 -16.29 -12.97 -5.11
N VAL A 75 -17.36 -12.39 -4.57
CA VAL A 75 -17.50 -10.93 -4.42
C VAL A 75 -16.40 -10.38 -3.51
N PHE A 76 -16.13 -11.02 -2.38
CA PHE A 76 -15.07 -10.61 -1.47
C PHE A 76 -13.69 -10.60 -2.15
N VAL A 77 -13.35 -11.69 -2.87
CA VAL A 77 -12.11 -11.78 -3.64
C VAL A 77 -12.05 -10.69 -4.72
N MET A 78 -13.15 -10.44 -5.42
CA MET A 78 -13.23 -9.39 -6.43
C MET A 78 -12.97 -8.00 -5.83
N VAL A 79 -13.57 -7.69 -4.68
CA VAL A 79 -13.34 -6.43 -3.97
C VAL A 79 -11.87 -6.27 -3.58
N ILE A 80 -11.21 -7.33 -3.10
CA ILE A 80 -9.77 -7.31 -2.80
C ILE A 80 -8.96 -7.02 -4.06
N VAL A 81 -9.26 -7.67 -5.18
CA VAL A 81 -8.54 -7.46 -6.44
C VAL A 81 -8.70 -6.01 -6.91
N VAL A 82 -9.92 -5.46 -6.89
CA VAL A 82 -10.17 -4.06 -7.25
C VAL A 82 -9.41 -3.12 -6.31
N MET A 83 -9.46 -3.36 -5.00
CA MET A 83 -8.71 -2.58 -4.01
C MET A 83 -7.20 -2.60 -4.30
N LEU A 84 -6.62 -3.76 -4.64
CA LEU A 84 -5.20 -3.86 -4.99
C LEU A 84 -4.86 -3.09 -6.27
N VAL A 85 -5.71 -3.14 -7.29
CA VAL A 85 -5.50 -2.36 -8.52
C VAL A 85 -5.53 -0.85 -8.21
N VAL A 86 -6.49 -0.41 -7.39
CA VAL A 86 -6.56 0.99 -6.94
C VAL A 86 -5.33 1.35 -6.11
N HIS A 87 -4.91 0.47 -5.19
CA HIS A 87 -3.75 0.66 -4.33
C HIS A 87 -2.47 0.88 -5.13
N GLU A 88 -2.15 -0.04 -6.03
CA GLU A 88 -0.99 0.09 -6.91
C GLU A 88 -1.14 1.28 -7.85
N GLY A 89 -2.36 1.57 -8.31
CA GLY A 89 -2.68 2.75 -9.13
C GLY A 89 -2.26 4.07 -8.46
N PHE A 90 -2.52 4.23 -7.16
CA PHE A 90 -2.06 5.40 -6.39
C PHE A 90 -0.52 5.50 -6.33
N HIS A 91 0.18 4.39 -6.06
CA HIS A 91 1.64 4.35 -6.11
C HIS A 91 2.16 4.77 -7.49
N GLY A 92 1.60 4.15 -8.54
CA GLY A 92 1.96 4.45 -9.93
C GLY A 92 1.70 5.90 -10.33
N LEU A 93 0.57 6.48 -9.89
CA LEU A 93 0.25 7.89 -10.10
C LEU A 93 1.31 8.79 -9.47
N CYS A 94 1.68 8.55 -8.21
CA CYS A 94 2.74 9.31 -7.54
C CYS A 94 4.09 9.16 -8.25
N PHE A 95 4.46 7.94 -8.65
CA PHE A 95 5.68 7.71 -9.45
C PHE A 95 5.65 8.50 -10.75
N TRP A 96 4.54 8.50 -11.49
CA TRP A 96 4.41 9.27 -12.72
C TRP A 96 4.50 10.78 -12.47
N LEU A 97 3.83 11.29 -11.44
CA LEU A 97 3.82 12.71 -11.11
C LEU A 97 5.23 13.22 -10.74
N PHE A 98 6.00 12.44 -9.99
CA PHE A 98 7.33 12.84 -9.52
C PHE A 98 8.44 12.62 -10.54
N THR A 99 8.40 11.51 -11.29
CA THR A 99 9.46 11.14 -12.25
C THR A 99 9.18 11.64 -13.67
N LYS A 100 7.92 11.98 -13.98
CA LYS A 100 7.42 12.26 -15.34
C LYS A 100 7.65 11.09 -16.32
N THR A 101 7.91 9.90 -15.81
CA THR A 101 8.09 8.67 -16.59
C THR A 101 6.99 7.67 -16.26
N ARG A 102 6.59 6.87 -17.25
CA ARG A 102 5.53 5.87 -17.06
C ARG A 102 5.97 4.86 -15.98
N PRO A 103 5.17 4.64 -14.93
CA PRO A 103 5.48 3.67 -13.89
C PRO A 103 5.41 2.25 -14.46
N LEU A 104 6.24 1.37 -13.91
CA LEU A 104 6.20 -0.06 -14.20
C LEU A 104 5.21 -0.72 -13.24
N PHE A 105 4.18 -1.35 -13.78
CA PHE A 105 3.31 -2.25 -13.03
C PHE A 105 3.68 -3.69 -13.35
N ALA A 106 3.88 -4.51 -12.34
CA ALA A 106 4.20 -5.92 -12.51
C ALA A 106 3.53 -6.78 -11.44
N PHE A 107 3.37 -8.06 -11.76
CA PHE A 107 2.77 -9.06 -10.88
C PHE A 107 3.71 -10.24 -10.74
N LYS A 108 3.95 -10.68 -9.49
CA LYS A 108 4.84 -11.80 -9.21
C LYS A 108 4.16 -12.80 -8.27
N GLY A 109 3.46 -13.76 -8.87
CA GLY A 109 2.84 -14.90 -8.19
C GLY A 109 1.64 -14.49 -7.33
N ILE A 110 1.90 -13.93 -6.15
CA ILE A 110 0.88 -13.59 -5.15
C ILE A 110 0.82 -12.09 -4.81
N TYR A 111 1.67 -11.26 -5.43
CA TYR A 111 1.67 -9.81 -5.19
C TYR A 111 1.80 -9.02 -6.49
N ALA A 112 1.04 -7.93 -6.58
CA ALA A 112 1.22 -6.87 -7.57
C ALA A 112 2.10 -5.76 -6.98
N TYR A 113 2.80 -5.01 -7.83
CA TYR A 113 3.55 -3.84 -7.41
C TYR A 113 3.69 -2.80 -8.52
N ALA A 114 3.70 -1.53 -8.13
CA ALA A 114 4.14 -0.40 -8.94
C ALA A 114 5.60 -0.02 -8.62
N ALA A 115 6.37 0.37 -9.63
CA ALA A 115 7.77 0.78 -9.47
C ALA A 115 8.16 1.91 -10.43
N ALA A 116 9.18 2.67 -10.03
CA ALA A 116 9.91 3.61 -10.88
C ALA A 116 11.39 3.18 -10.94
N PRO A 117 11.76 2.26 -11.86
CA PRO A 117 13.13 1.78 -11.95
C PRO A 117 14.10 2.92 -12.30
N ASP A 118 15.34 2.83 -11.79
CA ASP A 118 16.42 3.80 -11.98
C ASP A 118 16.16 5.22 -11.44
N TRP A 119 15.09 5.42 -10.67
CA TRP A 119 14.77 6.69 -10.05
C TRP A 119 15.05 6.70 -8.55
N PHE A 120 15.74 7.74 -8.11
CA PHE A 120 15.91 8.05 -6.69
C PHE A 120 14.90 9.11 -6.27
N LEU A 121 14.03 8.74 -5.33
CA LEU A 121 13.05 9.65 -4.75
C LEU A 121 13.62 10.27 -3.46
N PRO A 122 13.61 11.61 -3.31
CA PRO A 122 13.85 12.25 -2.02
C PRO A 122 12.86 11.78 -0.96
N LYS A 123 13.26 11.84 0.32
CA LYS A 123 12.48 11.33 1.46
C LYS A 123 11.01 11.74 1.46
N GLY A 124 10.73 13.01 1.15
CA GLY A 124 9.35 13.52 1.10
C GLY A 124 8.52 12.86 0.00
N GLN A 125 9.05 12.77 -1.22
CA GLN A 125 8.36 12.12 -2.35
C GLN A 125 8.19 10.61 -2.10
N TYR A 126 9.18 9.95 -1.51
CA TYR A 126 9.06 8.55 -1.10
C TYR A 126 7.94 8.35 -0.07
N LEU A 127 7.87 9.19 0.97
CA LEU A 127 6.84 9.11 2.00
C LEU A 127 5.44 9.40 1.43
N ILE A 128 5.31 10.42 0.58
CA ILE A 128 4.04 10.74 -0.09
C ILE A 128 3.59 9.56 -0.95
N THR A 129 4.49 8.99 -1.75
CA THR A 129 4.17 7.81 -2.58
C THR A 129 3.70 6.65 -1.71
N GLY A 130 4.43 6.32 -0.64
CA GLY A 130 4.08 5.21 0.26
C GLY A 130 2.75 5.41 1.00
N LEU A 131 2.39 6.65 1.36
CA LEU A 131 1.15 6.96 2.07
C LEU A 131 -0.04 7.26 1.14
N ALA A 132 0.20 7.49 -0.16
CA ALA A 132 -0.84 7.90 -1.09
C ALA A 132 -2.03 6.93 -1.16
N PRO A 133 -1.85 5.60 -1.22
CA PRO A 133 -3.00 4.70 -1.22
C PRO A 133 -3.80 4.74 0.07
N LEU A 134 -3.13 4.85 1.23
CA LEU A 134 -3.80 4.91 2.53
C LEU A 134 -4.73 6.14 2.58
N VAL A 135 -4.22 7.31 2.23
CA VAL A 135 -4.99 8.56 2.26
C VAL A 135 -6.04 8.58 1.15
N GLY A 136 -5.63 8.26 -0.08
CA GLY A 136 -6.49 8.34 -1.26
C GLY A 136 -7.70 7.41 -1.18
N ILE A 137 -7.50 6.16 -0.76
CA ILE A 137 -8.60 5.19 -0.63
C ILE A 137 -9.50 5.54 0.56
N THR A 138 -8.96 6.09 1.64
CA THR A 138 -9.77 6.45 2.83
C THR A 138 -10.73 7.62 2.55
N VAL A 139 -10.38 8.52 1.62
CA VAL A 139 -11.14 9.76 1.35
C VAL A 139 -12.21 9.57 0.26
N ILE A 140 -12.11 8.53 -0.57
CA ILE A 140 -13.03 8.24 -1.67
C ILE A 140 -14.07 7.21 -1.23
#